data_AF-A0A7S0BD23-F1
#
_entry.id   AF-A0A7S0BD23-F1
#
_cell.length_a   1.000
_cell.length_b   1.000
_cell.length_c   1.000
_cell.angle_alpha   90.00
_cell.angle_beta   90.00
_cell.angle_gamma   90.00
#
_symmetry.space_group_name_H-M   'P 1'
#
loop_
_entity.id
_entity.type
_entity.pdbx_description
1 polymer ?
#
loop_
_entity_poly.entity_id
_entity_poly.type
_entity_poly.pdbx_seq_one_letter_code
_entity_poly.pdbx_strand_id
1 'polypeptide(L)'
;DPKDDPIAAPSTMSDLATRASFAYATTKSAIDVAFPQVGDIPFGAFTAFAASLFAFCAFTDTILCIVLTRARAMEQFFFPGWVALLNACWMCLQIMLLLDLIYVFFRYYRPRPRDDDRPKMGDSKIRQPTLWRLCSHCVKASMTPRSYLLILSLLLPLNALLFYNGLGRPVYTPSRLAERNATNITELLQLENWPRGGGLELDIGTWEVFSYDGNSTRRFHPRFFITSKECYEATSGEYQILGRLRGTGNISEEFPKQAYCETLVGTMMAGSFDDPATPDSKTWQHDEDKWDEAFEFALRLFSALAGLVADQSEGTNTVMSMVGFSFLKDMTDVFDMFMLTFADVEQMHEGRPQLARNHGIPGYERSYHDWVFAWMWLGMIFVFLRALAVIGFTPFVYLFELAGSRCSPTELQKPIDAFCSMFFIELPFLSLRYIAWRHYGVPVSVMAVKNVLGIYEDLYILGIIRGFGNQKPRGLRLCCLRRDGDVSKREETAAESMEGTGAVDGILVEEG
;
A
#
# COMPACT_ATOMS: atom_id res chain seq x y z
N ASP A 1 48.07 36.91 -54.50
CA ASP A 1 47.17 36.34 -55.50
C ASP A 1 46.80 34.89 -55.23
N PRO A 2 45.78 34.63 -54.40
CA PRO A 2 44.93 33.47 -54.58
C PRO A 2 43.91 33.75 -55.68
N LYS A 3 43.69 32.78 -56.56
CA LYS A 3 42.68 32.83 -57.62
C LYS A 3 41.29 32.67 -57.00
N ASP A 4 40.45 33.67 -57.18
CA ASP A 4 39.01 33.60 -56.91
C ASP A 4 38.34 32.72 -57.97
N ASP A 5 37.94 31.51 -57.58
CA ASP A 5 36.97 30.73 -58.35
C ASP A 5 35.56 31.30 -58.09
N PRO A 6 34.75 31.56 -59.14
CA PRO A 6 33.42 32.10 -58.97
C PRO A 6 32.50 31.08 -58.30
N ILE A 7 31.99 31.43 -57.12
CA ILE A 7 30.95 30.68 -56.42
C ILE A 7 29.71 30.67 -57.31
N ALA A 8 29.43 29.53 -57.94
CA ALA A 8 28.25 29.34 -58.76
C ALA A 8 26.98 29.54 -57.92
N ALA A 9 26.15 30.50 -58.32
CA ALA A 9 24.84 30.72 -57.73
C ALA A 9 23.95 29.48 -57.97
N PRO A 10 23.19 29.02 -56.96
CA PRO A 10 22.31 27.87 -57.10
C PRO A 10 21.25 28.17 -58.17
N SER A 11 21.22 27.35 -59.22
CA SER A 11 20.42 27.60 -60.43
C SER A 11 18.95 27.21 -60.29
N THR A 12 18.54 26.56 -59.20
CA THR A 12 17.15 26.17 -58.98
C THR A 12 16.71 26.29 -57.51
N MET A 13 15.44 26.65 -57.28
CA MET A 13 14.81 26.71 -55.95
C MET A 13 14.82 25.34 -55.23
N SER A 14 14.90 24.25 -56.00
CA SER A 14 15.03 22.86 -55.55
C SER A 14 16.33 22.62 -54.76
N ASP A 15 17.46 23.16 -55.23
CA ASP A 15 18.75 22.97 -54.57
C ASP A 15 18.85 23.74 -53.25
N LEU A 16 18.17 24.89 -53.17
CA LEU A 16 18.06 25.67 -51.94
C LEU A 16 17.19 24.96 -50.90
N ALA A 17 16.07 24.36 -51.32
CA ALA A 17 15.21 23.56 -50.44
C ALA A 17 15.92 22.29 -49.93
N THR A 18 16.70 21.63 -50.79
CA THR A 18 17.43 20.41 -50.42
C THR A 18 18.59 20.72 -49.46
N ARG A 19 19.34 21.83 -49.69
CA ARG A 19 20.38 22.28 -48.77
C ARG A 19 19.81 22.82 -47.46
N ALA A 20 18.66 23.52 -47.48
CA ALA A 20 17.97 23.93 -46.26
C ALA A 20 17.43 22.73 -45.47
N SER A 21 16.91 21.70 -46.14
CA SER A 21 16.50 20.43 -45.52
C SER A 21 17.69 19.67 -44.92
N PHE A 22 18.85 19.67 -45.60
CA PHE A 22 20.06 19.03 -45.08
C PHE A 22 20.65 19.82 -43.90
N ALA A 23 20.66 21.16 -43.97
CA ALA A 23 21.08 22.04 -42.89
C ALA A 23 20.14 21.96 -41.69
N TYR A 24 18.82 21.85 -41.91
CA TYR A 24 17.82 21.65 -40.87
C TYR A 24 17.91 20.24 -40.26
N ALA A 25 18.18 19.20 -41.06
CA ALA A 25 18.42 17.85 -40.56
C ALA A 25 19.74 17.74 -39.76
N THR A 26 20.80 18.43 -40.20
CA THR A 26 22.09 18.44 -39.47
C THR A 26 22.05 19.30 -38.21
N THR A 27 21.33 20.43 -38.19
CA THR A 27 21.10 21.20 -36.94
C THR A 27 20.16 20.50 -35.98
N LYS A 28 19.15 19.77 -36.47
CA LYS A 28 18.30 18.92 -35.62
C LYS A 28 19.08 17.73 -35.03
N SER A 29 20.04 17.17 -35.76
CA SER A 29 20.94 16.13 -35.23
C SER A 29 22.00 16.62 -34.24
N ALA A 30 22.31 17.93 -34.24
CA ALA A 30 23.38 18.50 -33.41
C ALA A 30 22.90 18.99 -32.03
N ILE A 31 21.58 19.09 -31.80
CA ILE A 31 21.00 19.49 -30.51
C ILE A 31 19.88 18.53 -30.09
N ASP A 32 19.88 17.29 -30.59
CA ASP A 32 19.31 16.20 -29.80
C ASP A 32 20.39 15.72 -28.85
N VAL A 33 20.70 16.58 -27.86
CA VAL A 33 21.29 16.11 -26.60
C VAL A 33 20.20 15.23 -26.01
N ALA A 34 20.19 13.95 -26.41
CA ALA A 34 19.24 12.98 -25.94
C ALA A 34 19.29 13.04 -24.41
N PHE A 35 18.24 13.63 -23.82
CA PHE A 35 18.17 13.72 -22.39
C PHE A 35 18.26 12.28 -21.90
N PRO A 36 19.15 11.98 -20.93
CA PRO A 36 19.21 10.65 -20.34
C PRO A 36 17.82 10.16 -20.01
N GLN A 37 17.53 8.91 -20.33
CA GLN A 37 16.30 8.25 -19.94
C GLN A 37 16.61 7.10 -18.99
N VAL A 38 15.77 6.91 -17.98
CA VAL A 38 15.79 5.74 -17.10
C VAL A 38 14.66 4.84 -17.58
N GLY A 39 14.96 3.94 -18.52
CA GLY A 39 13.89 3.30 -19.31
C GLY A 39 13.30 4.31 -20.26
N ASP A 40 11.98 4.50 -20.21
CA ASP A 40 11.26 5.43 -21.09
C ASP A 40 11.01 6.80 -20.44
N ILE A 41 11.45 6.99 -19.18
CA ILE A 41 11.23 8.21 -18.42
C ILE A 41 12.45 9.13 -18.55
N PRO A 42 12.28 10.41 -18.92
CA PRO A 42 13.36 11.39 -18.87
C PRO A 42 13.97 11.46 -17.46
N PHE A 43 15.30 11.43 -17.34
CA PHE A 43 16.01 11.43 -16.07
C PHE A 43 15.65 12.61 -15.16
N GLY A 44 15.38 13.78 -15.75
CA GLY A 44 14.90 14.95 -15.00
C GLY A 44 13.55 14.70 -14.34
N ALA A 45 12.60 14.10 -15.06
CA ALA A 45 11.30 13.71 -14.52
C ALA A 45 11.46 12.62 -13.45
N PHE A 46 12.32 11.64 -13.70
CA PHE A 46 12.66 10.61 -12.72
C PHE A 46 13.26 11.19 -11.42
N THR A 47 14.19 12.14 -11.53
CA THR A 47 14.81 12.77 -10.36
C THR A 47 13.82 13.63 -9.59
N ALA A 48 13.02 14.44 -10.30
CA ALA A 48 11.97 15.25 -9.68
C ALA A 48 10.97 14.36 -8.91
N PHE A 49 10.57 13.25 -9.53
CA PHE A 49 9.70 12.25 -8.92
C PHE A 49 10.31 11.63 -7.66
N ALA A 50 11.56 11.16 -7.74
CA ALA A 50 12.24 10.57 -6.60
C ALA A 50 12.44 11.61 -5.47
N ALA A 51 12.76 12.86 -5.81
CA ALA A 51 12.84 13.95 -4.84
C ALA A 51 11.48 14.22 -4.17
N SER A 52 10.38 14.24 -4.92
CA SER A 52 9.03 14.33 -4.36
C SER A 52 8.73 13.15 -3.43
N LEU A 53 9.06 11.92 -3.84
CA LEU A 53 8.90 10.72 -3.02
C LEU A 53 9.63 10.85 -1.68
N PHE A 54 10.90 11.23 -1.70
CA PHE A 54 11.70 11.46 -0.49
C PHE A 54 11.17 12.61 0.36
N ALA A 55 10.65 13.68 -0.26
CA ALA A 55 10.06 14.80 0.46
C ALA A 55 8.79 14.36 1.22
N PHE A 56 7.91 13.57 0.58
CA PHE A 56 6.75 13.01 1.26
C PHE A 56 7.15 12.05 2.38
N CYS A 57 8.15 11.18 2.15
CA CYS A 57 8.66 10.29 3.19
C CYS A 57 9.20 11.07 4.40
N ALA A 58 10.03 12.09 4.15
CA ALA A 58 10.58 12.94 5.19
C ALA A 58 9.48 13.69 5.94
N PHE A 59 8.43 14.14 5.25
CA PHE A 59 7.26 14.76 5.86
C PHE A 59 6.53 13.78 6.79
N THR A 60 6.23 12.57 6.32
CA THR A 60 5.57 11.53 7.12
C THR A 60 6.42 11.13 8.34
N ASP A 61 7.73 10.94 8.16
CA ASP A 61 8.65 10.61 9.25
C ASP A 61 8.77 11.76 10.28
N THR A 62 8.67 13.01 9.83
CA THR A 62 8.65 14.19 10.71
C THR A 62 7.39 14.22 11.56
N ILE A 63 6.22 13.98 10.96
CA ILE A 63 4.95 13.83 11.69
C ILE A 63 5.11 12.74 12.76
N LEU A 64 5.63 11.58 12.38
CA LEU A 64 5.83 10.48 13.32
C LEU A 64 6.75 10.86 14.49
N CYS A 65 7.86 11.55 14.23
CA CYS A 65 8.75 12.01 15.29
C CYS A 65 8.06 12.98 16.25
N ILE A 66 7.25 13.89 15.74
CA ILE A 66 6.45 14.82 16.55
C ILE A 66 5.48 14.03 17.42
N VAL A 67 4.70 13.13 16.82
CA VAL A 67 3.73 12.27 17.53
C VAL A 67 4.42 11.45 18.62
N LEU A 68 5.52 10.76 18.31
CA LEU A 68 6.26 9.95 19.29
C LEU A 68 6.79 10.79 20.46
N THR A 69 7.29 12.00 20.18
CA THR A 69 7.83 12.90 21.21
C THR A 69 6.74 13.43 22.12
N ARG A 70 5.59 13.82 21.55
CA ARG A 70 4.44 14.35 22.30
C ARG A 70 3.72 13.28 23.09
N ALA A 71 3.46 12.13 22.46
CA ALA A 71 2.85 10.99 23.11
C ALA A 71 3.61 10.56 24.37
N ARG A 72 4.96 10.57 24.29
CA ARG A 72 5.81 10.32 25.46
C ARG A 72 5.70 11.42 26.52
N ALA A 73 5.57 12.68 26.13
CA ALA A 73 5.43 13.79 27.06
C ALA A 73 4.07 13.80 27.79
N MET A 74 3.03 13.27 27.17
CA MET A 74 1.69 13.18 27.77
C MET A 74 1.50 11.98 28.70
N GLU A 75 2.46 11.06 28.78
CA GLU A 75 2.40 9.80 29.56
C GLU A 75 1.21 8.86 29.25
N GLN A 76 0.28 9.26 28.36
CA GLN A 76 -0.91 8.50 27.99
C GLN A 76 -0.62 7.35 27.01
N PHE A 77 0.46 7.46 26.22
CA PHE A 77 0.80 6.47 25.19
C PHE A 77 2.25 6.01 25.35
N PHE A 78 2.41 4.74 25.74
CA PHE A 78 3.73 4.13 25.81
C PHE A 78 4.10 3.52 24.45
N PHE A 79 4.85 4.27 23.67
CA PHE A 79 5.55 3.69 22.52
C PHE A 79 6.76 2.88 23.01
N PRO A 80 6.89 1.60 22.63
CA PRO A 80 8.08 0.84 22.95
C PRO A 80 9.32 1.55 22.41
N GLY A 81 10.39 1.67 23.22
CA GLY A 81 11.61 2.37 22.80
C GLY A 81 12.26 1.82 21.53
N TRP A 82 12.01 0.55 21.21
CA TRP A 82 12.46 -0.06 19.95
C TRP A 82 11.77 0.54 18.72
N VAL A 83 10.52 1.01 18.83
CA VAL A 83 9.80 1.68 17.72
C VAL A 83 10.51 2.98 17.36
N ALA A 84 10.85 3.79 18.36
CA ALA A 84 11.60 5.04 18.17
C ALA A 84 12.98 4.78 17.58
N LEU A 85 13.69 3.75 18.05
CA LEU A 85 14.99 3.36 17.50
C LEU A 85 14.88 2.93 16.04
N LEU A 86 13.91 2.08 15.70
CA LEU A 86 13.70 1.64 14.32
C LEU A 86 13.33 2.81 13.42
N ASN A 87 12.49 3.75 13.87
CA ASN A 87 12.17 4.96 13.10
C ASN A 87 13.41 5.83 12.87
N ALA A 88 14.26 6.01 13.89
CA ALA A 88 15.51 6.75 13.73
C ALA A 88 16.46 6.05 12.74
N CYS A 89 16.64 4.73 12.85
CA CYS A 89 17.41 3.94 11.89
C CYS A 89 16.86 4.08 10.46
N TRP A 90 15.55 4.10 10.34
CA TRP A 90 14.84 4.26 9.08
C TRP A 90 15.04 5.65 8.46
N MET A 91 14.89 6.72 9.24
CA MET A 91 15.20 8.08 8.77
C MET A 91 16.66 8.20 8.34
N CYS A 92 17.60 7.62 9.11
CA CYS A 92 19.00 7.57 8.70
C CYS A 92 19.17 6.84 7.37
N LEU A 93 18.47 5.72 7.17
CA LEU A 93 18.46 5.00 5.91
C LEU A 93 17.94 5.92 4.78
N GLN A 94 16.76 6.54 4.93
CA GLN A 94 16.22 7.46 3.93
C GLN A 94 17.17 8.60 3.57
N ILE A 95 17.79 9.23 4.56
CA ILE A 95 18.77 10.31 4.33
C ILE A 95 19.97 9.77 3.53
N MET A 96 20.48 8.58 3.86
CA MET A 96 21.56 7.96 3.10
C MET A 96 21.14 7.67 1.65
N LEU A 97 19.91 7.18 1.44
CA LEU A 97 19.38 6.90 0.10
C LEU A 97 19.19 8.18 -0.72
N LEU A 98 18.69 9.25 -0.10
CA LEU A 98 18.54 10.57 -0.74
C LEU A 98 19.89 11.16 -1.10
N LEU A 99 20.87 11.12 -0.19
CA LEU A 99 22.23 11.59 -0.46
C LEU A 99 22.88 10.79 -1.60
N ASP A 100 22.65 9.49 -1.66
CA ASP A 100 23.12 8.65 -2.77
C ASP A 100 22.46 9.04 -4.10
N LEU A 101 21.15 9.25 -4.12
CA LEU A 101 20.44 9.75 -5.30
C LEU A 101 20.99 11.10 -5.78
N ILE A 102 21.18 12.05 -4.85
CA ILE A 102 21.74 13.37 -5.12
C ILE A 102 23.18 13.23 -5.65
N TYR A 103 23.99 12.35 -5.07
CA TYR A 103 25.34 12.08 -5.54
C TYR A 103 25.36 11.52 -6.96
N VAL A 104 24.49 10.55 -7.27
CA VAL A 104 24.33 9.99 -8.62
C VAL A 104 23.91 11.07 -9.61
N PHE A 105 22.96 11.92 -9.23
CA PHE A 105 22.50 13.06 -10.03
C PHE A 105 23.65 14.02 -10.35
N PHE A 106 24.40 14.49 -9.33
CA PHE A 106 25.51 15.42 -9.56
C PHE A 106 26.65 14.78 -10.35
N ARG A 107 26.96 13.49 -10.09
CA ARG A 107 27.98 12.77 -10.86
C ARG A 107 27.58 12.63 -12.33
N TYR A 108 26.29 12.51 -12.62
CA TYR A 108 25.76 12.44 -13.98
C TYR A 108 25.95 13.77 -14.72
N TYR A 109 25.59 14.90 -14.08
CA TYR A 109 25.66 16.22 -14.69
C TYR A 109 27.04 16.86 -14.66
N ARG A 110 28.02 16.27 -13.95
CA ARG A 110 29.39 16.79 -13.93
C ARG A 110 30.00 16.65 -15.33
N PRO A 111 30.48 17.74 -15.96
CA PRO A 111 31.14 17.69 -17.26
C PRO A 111 32.31 16.71 -17.19
N ARG A 112 32.28 15.65 -18.00
CA ARG A 112 33.39 14.70 -18.06
C ARG A 112 34.50 15.25 -18.96
N PRO A 113 35.78 15.00 -18.62
CA PRO A 113 36.88 15.20 -19.53
C PRO A 113 36.65 14.44 -20.85
N ARG A 114 37.10 15.02 -21.97
CA ARG A 114 36.77 14.60 -23.33
C ARG A 114 37.24 13.19 -23.71
N ASP A 115 38.10 12.57 -22.90
CA ASP A 115 38.80 11.32 -23.20
C ASP A 115 38.28 10.09 -22.43
N ASP A 116 37.15 10.20 -21.73
CA ASP A 116 36.61 9.11 -20.91
C ASP A 116 35.67 8.23 -21.77
N ASP A 117 36.22 7.16 -22.36
CA ASP A 117 35.48 6.16 -23.13
C ASP A 117 34.32 5.58 -22.30
N ARG A 118 33.11 5.93 -22.74
CA ARG A 118 31.89 5.98 -21.93
C ARG A 118 31.59 4.65 -21.21
N PRO A 119 31.42 4.63 -19.88
CA PRO A 119 30.66 3.56 -19.25
C PRO A 119 29.19 3.72 -19.68
N LYS A 120 28.68 2.71 -20.41
CA LYS A 120 27.26 2.58 -20.71
C LYS A 120 26.49 2.57 -19.38
N MET A 121 25.30 3.17 -19.32
CA MET A 121 24.45 3.19 -18.11
C MET A 121 24.25 1.79 -17.48
N GLY A 122 24.41 0.71 -18.26
CA GLY A 122 24.39 -0.68 -17.79
C GLY A 122 25.57 -1.08 -16.89
N ASP A 123 26.72 -0.42 -16.99
CA ASP A 123 27.93 -0.69 -16.19
C ASP A 123 28.16 0.36 -15.10
N SER A 124 27.11 1.10 -14.71
CA SER A 124 27.18 1.98 -13.55
C SER A 124 27.40 1.13 -12.29
N LYS A 125 28.67 0.81 -12.02
CA LYS A 125 29.18 0.36 -10.72
C LYS A 125 29.05 1.54 -9.76
N ILE A 126 27.81 1.96 -9.50
CA ILE A 126 27.48 2.71 -8.30
C ILE A 126 27.99 1.85 -7.17
N ARG A 127 28.88 2.41 -6.36
CA ARG A 127 29.54 1.66 -5.30
C ARG A 127 28.49 1.39 -4.25
N GLN A 128 27.82 0.24 -4.37
CA GLN A 128 26.74 -0.18 -3.50
C GLN A 128 27.16 0.03 -2.03
N PRO A 129 26.28 0.58 -1.16
CA PRO A 129 26.51 0.65 0.26
C PRO A 129 26.94 -0.71 0.80
N THR A 130 27.79 -0.76 1.82
CA THR A 130 28.39 -2.02 2.29
C THR A 130 27.33 -3.03 2.73
N LEU A 131 26.29 -2.57 3.42
CA LEU A 131 25.13 -3.37 3.79
C LEU A 131 24.41 -3.94 2.56
N TRP A 132 24.32 -3.15 1.49
CA TRP A 132 23.71 -3.56 0.23
C TRP A 132 24.53 -4.58 -0.54
N ARG A 133 25.85 -4.45 -0.53
CA ARG A 133 26.74 -5.49 -1.08
C ARG A 133 26.59 -6.78 -0.31
N LEU A 134 26.44 -6.70 1.01
CA LEU A 134 26.18 -7.89 1.82
C LEU A 134 24.85 -8.53 1.42
N CYS A 135 23.76 -7.75 1.35
CA CYS A 135 22.44 -8.26 0.94
C CYS A 135 22.44 -8.81 -0.49
N SER A 136 23.02 -8.10 -1.46
CA SER A 136 23.10 -8.57 -2.85
C SER A 136 23.97 -9.83 -2.97
N HIS A 137 25.02 -9.94 -2.17
CA HIS A 137 25.84 -11.14 -2.07
C HIS A 137 25.07 -12.31 -1.43
N CYS A 138 24.32 -12.07 -0.36
CA CYS A 138 23.47 -13.07 0.30
C CYS A 138 22.36 -13.58 -0.64
N VAL A 139 21.72 -12.68 -1.39
CA VAL A 139 20.60 -13.02 -2.30
C VAL A 139 21.10 -13.51 -3.66
N LYS A 140 22.40 -13.35 -3.97
CA LYS A 140 23.00 -13.65 -5.29
C LYS A 140 22.29 -12.96 -6.46
N ALA A 141 21.62 -11.83 -6.22
CA ALA A 141 20.88 -11.10 -7.23
C ALA A 141 21.70 -9.91 -7.76
N SER A 142 21.74 -9.74 -9.07
CA SER A 142 22.31 -8.55 -9.70
C SER A 142 21.36 -7.36 -9.48
N MET A 143 21.63 -6.56 -8.46
CA MET A 143 20.88 -5.33 -8.19
C MET A 143 21.15 -4.30 -9.28
N THR A 144 20.18 -4.12 -10.17
CA THR A 144 20.16 -2.96 -11.08
C THR A 144 19.66 -1.72 -10.32
N PRO A 145 19.95 -0.49 -10.78
CA PRO A 145 19.35 0.71 -10.20
C PRO A 145 17.81 0.67 -10.16
N ARG A 146 17.17 -0.02 -11.12
CA ARG A 146 15.72 -0.24 -11.15
C ARG A 146 15.25 -1.17 -10.02
N SER A 147 15.92 -2.30 -9.85
CA SER A 147 15.64 -3.25 -8.75
C SER A 147 15.81 -2.61 -7.38
N TYR A 148 16.78 -1.70 -7.26
CA TYR A 148 16.98 -0.91 -6.04
C TYR A 148 15.81 0.02 -5.75
N LEU A 149 15.35 0.78 -6.75
CA LEU A 149 14.20 1.67 -6.59
C LEU A 149 12.92 0.89 -6.26
N LEU A 150 12.73 -0.27 -6.88
CA LEU A 150 11.64 -1.19 -6.53
C LEU A 150 11.69 -1.59 -5.05
N ILE A 151 12.85 -2.00 -4.54
CA ILE A 151 12.98 -2.36 -3.11
C ILE A 151 12.69 -1.16 -2.21
N LEU A 152 13.20 0.02 -2.56
CA LEU A 152 12.90 1.22 -1.78
C LEU A 152 11.41 1.50 -1.77
N SER A 153 10.78 1.41 -2.94
CA SER A 153 9.34 1.59 -3.12
C SER A 153 8.49 0.63 -2.28
N LEU A 154 9.07 -0.48 -1.79
CA LEU A 154 8.42 -1.50 -0.97
C LEU A 154 8.73 -1.41 0.52
N LEU A 155 9.98 -1.11 0.85
CA LEU A 155 10.41 -0.95 2.23
C LEU A 155 9.77 0.29 2.87
N LEU A 156 9.63 1.38 2.10
CA LEU A 156 9.01 2.61 2.59
C LEU A 156 7.54 2.41 3.02
N PRO A 157 6.67 1.77 2.22
CA PRO A 157 5.35 1.31 2.66
C PRO A 157 5.36 0.41 3.87
N LEU A 158 6.23 -0.59 3.88
CA LEU A 158 6.27 -1.57 4.96
C LEU A 158 6.59 -0.88 6.27
N ASN A 159 7.54 0.04 6.23
CA ASN A 159 7.93 0.86 7.36
C ASN A 159 6.76 1.72 7.85
N ALA A 160 6.04 2.34 6.92
CA ALA A 160 4.81 3.04 7.22
C ALA A 160 3.82 2.12 7.96
N LEU A 161 3.47 0.96 7.40
CA LEU A 161 2.53 0.02 8.02
C LEU A 161 3.00 -0.50 9.40
N LEU A 162 4.31 -0.76 9.56
CA LEU A 162 4.90 -1.24 10.82
C LEU A 162 4.82 -0.22 11.94
N PHE A 163 5.15 1.05 11.66
CA PHE A 163 5.12 2.09 12.68
C PHE A 163 3.74 2.71 12.87
N TYR A 164 2.91 2.72 11.83
CA TYR A 164 1.64 3.42 11.82
C TYR A 164 0.45 2.59 12.32
N ASN A 165 0.65 1.30 12.64
CA ASN A 165 -0.33 0.45 13.31
C ASN A 165 -0.84 1.05 14.65
N GLY A 166 -0.09 1.98 15.26
CA GLY A 166 -0.52 2.70 16.47
C GLY A 166 -1.11 4.10 16.23
N LEU A 167 -0.94 4.66 15.04
CA LEU A 167 -1.27 6.06 14.74
C LEU A 167 -2.76 6.30 14.55
N GLY A 168 -3.47 5.32 13.99
CA GLY A 168 -4.93 5.39 13.83
C GLY A 168 -5.71 5.04 15.09
N ARG A 169 -5.03 4.83 16.22
CA ARG A 169 -5.73 4.49 17.47
C ARG A 169 -6.51 5.70 17.97
N PRO A 170 -7.74 5.49 18.48
CA PRO A 170 -8.51 6.55 19.12
C PRO A 170 -7.75 7.08 20.33
N VAL A 171 -7.77 8.40 20.49
CA VAL A 171 -7.40 9.02 21.76
C VAL A 171 -8.64 9.12 22.64
N TYR A 172 -8.80 8.14 23.53
CA TYR A 172 -9.89 8.16 24.50
C TYR A 172 -9.68 9.19 25.59
N THR A 173 -10.78 9.85 25.97
CA THR A 173 -10.86 10.64 27.19
C THR A 173 -10.69 9.70 28.39
N PRO A 174 -9.73 9.97 29.30
CA PRO A 174 -9.55 9.14 30.50
C PRO A 174 -10.85 9.00 31.29
N SER A 175 -11.16 7.77 31.72
CA SER A 175 -12.37 7.50 32.52
C SER A 175 -12.23 8.10 33.92
N ARG A 176 -13.02 9.15 34.16
CA ARG A 176 -13.11 9.85 35.45
C ARG A 176 -13.84 9.00 36.49
N LEU A 177 -14.68 8.06 36.05
CA LEU A 177 -15.32 7.07 36.92
C LEU A 177 -14.31 6.01 37.40
N ALA A 178 -13.44 5.54 36.50
CA ALA A 178 -12.39 4.58 36.87
C ALA A 178 -11.41 5.19 37.88
N GLU A 179 -10.98 6.44 37.67
CA GLU A 179 -10.11 7.18 38.61
C GLU A 179 -10.71 7.30 40.02
N ARG A 180 -12.04 7.30 40.13
CA ARG A 180 -12.77 7.43 41.40
C ARG A 180 -13.13 6.09 42.03
N ASN A 181 -12.62 4.97 41.51
CA ASN A 181 -12.97 3.61 41.94
C ASN A 181 -14.48 3.34 41.92
N ALA A 182 -15.20 3.94 40.96
CA ALA A 182 -16.62 3.65 40.76
C ALA A 182 -16.77 2.26 40.12
N THR A 183 -16.74 1.23 40.96
CA THR A 183 -16.58 -0.17 40.52
C THR A 183 -17.87 -0.83 40.04
N ASN A 184 -19.04 -0.24 40.33
CA ASN A 184 -20.31 -0.94 40.16
C ASN A 184 -21.28 -0.26 39.19
N ILE A 185 -20.76 0.20 38.06
CA ILE A 185 -21.55 0.78 36.97
C ILE A 185 -22.64 -0.19 36.49
N THR A 186 -22.37 -1.50 36.52
CA THR A 186 -23.34 -2.54 36.18
C THR A 186 -24.62 -2.47 37.00
N GLU A 187 -24.52 -2.19 38.31
CA GLU A 187 -25.70 -2.02 39.17
C GLU A 187 -26.47 -0.74 38.84
N LEU A 188 -25.77 0.35 38.49
CA LEU A 188 -26.41 1.60 38.04
C LEU A 188 -27.24 1.36 36.77
N LEU A 189 -26.71 0.58 35.83
CA LEU A 189 -27.33 0.34 34.51
C LEU A 189 -28.50 -0.65 34.55
N GLN A 190 -28.71 -1.37 35.65
CA GLN A 190 -29.87 -2.24 35.82
C GLN A 190 -31.18 -1.43 35.78
N LEU A 191 -32.18 -1.95 35.06
CA LEU A 191 -33.47 -1.27 34.86
C LEU A 191 -34.16 -0.90 36.19
N GLU A 192 -34.05 -1.76 37.19
CA GLU A 192 -34.70 -1.58 38.50
C GLU A 192 -34.06 -0.46 39.34
N ASN A 193 -32.78 -0.20 39.10
CA ASN A 193 -31.99 0.75 39.89
C ASN A 193 -31.91 2.12 39.21
N TRP A 194 -32.04 2.21 37.89
CA TRP A 194 -31.87 3.48 37.18
C TRP A 194 -32.82 4.59 37.67
N PRO A 195 -32.33 5.81 37.99
CA PRO A 195 -30.97 6.34 37.75
C PRO A 195 -30.02 6.29 38.96
N ARG A 196 -30.26 5.40 39.94
CA ARG A 196 -29.50 5.23 41.18
C ARG A 196 -29.09 3.78 41.44
N GLY A 197 -27.81 3.47 41.38
CA GLY A 197 -27.31 2.12 41.66
C GLY A 197 -25.80 2.08 41.75
N GLY A 198 -25.23 1.03 42.34
CA GLY A 198 -23.79 0.85 42.40
C GLY A 198 -23.03 1.96 43.13
N GLY A 199 -23.69 2.66 44.05
CA GLY A 199 -23.12 3.81 44.76
C GLY A 199 -23.08 5.11 43.96
N LEU A 200 -23.83 5.19 42.84
CA LEU A 200 -23.92 6.34 41.96
C LEU A 200 -25.38 6.79 41.79
N GLU A 201 -25.56 8.09 41.58
CA GLU A 201 -26.82 8.68 41.14
C GLU A 201 -26.55 9.57 39.92
N LEU A 202 -27.40 9.48 38.91
CA LEU A 202 -27.31 10.30 37.71
C LEU A 202 -28.50 11.26 37.62
N ASP A 203 -28.24 12.55 37.49
CA ASP A 203 -29.28 13.49 37.09
C ASP A 203 -29.47 13.42 35.57
N ILE A 204 -30.59 12.83 35.16
CA ILE A 204 -30.97 12.62 33.76
C ILE A 204 -31.12 13.95 33.00
N GLY A 205 -31.48 15.04 33.70
CA GLY A 205 -31.68 16.35 33.08
C GLY A 205 -30.37 17.09 32.77
N THR A 206 -29.37 16.95 33.65
CA THR A 206 -28.08 17.66 33.52
C THR A 206 -26.91 16.78 33.10
N TRP A 207 -27.10 15.46 33.12
CA TRP A 207 -26.07 14.42 32.94
C TRP A 207 -24.92 14.52 33.96
N GLU A 208 -25.19 15.14 35.12
CA GLU A 208 -24.26 15.18 36.25
C GLU A 208 -24.34 13.86 37.03
N VAL A 209 -23.18 13.28 37.33
CA VAL A 209 -23.07 12.06 38.15
C VAL A 209 -22.71 12.45 39.58
N PHE A 210 -23.36 11.80 40.53
CA PHE A 210 -23.16 11.96 41.97
C PHE A 210 -22.75 10.64 42.60
N SER A 211 -22.05 10.72 43.74
CA SER A 211 -21.88 9.57 44.63
C SER A 211 -23.13 9.44 45.50
N TYR A 212 -23.63 8.22 45.65
CA TYR A 212 -24.81 7.88 46.41
C TYR A 212 -24.46 6.79 47.43
N ASP A 213 -24.59 7.08 48.72
CA ASP A 213 -24.28 6.11 49.80
C ASP A 213 -25.52 5.37 50.34
N GLY A 214 -26.66 5.48 49.64
CA GLY A 214 -27.94 4.91 50.07
C GLY A 214 -28.82 5.85 50.88
N ASN A 215 -28.22 6.84 51.58
CA ASN A 215 -28.94 7.80 52.42
C ASN A 215 -28.73 9.25 51.99
N SER A 216 -27.62 9.54 51.32
CA SER A 216 -27.22 10.88 50.91
C SER A 216 -26.58 10.88 49.52
N THR A 217 -26.89 11.95 48.79
CA THR A 217 -26.25 12.27 47.51
C THR A 217 -25.11 13.24 47.76
N ARG A 218 -23.89 12.84 47.45
CA ARG A 218 -22.71 13.69 47.55
C ARG A 218 -22.22 14.02 46.15
N ARG A 219 -22.03 15.31 45.90
CA ARG A 219 -21.44 15.77 44.65
C ARG A 219 -19.99 15.35 44.57
N PHE A 220 -19.59 14.83 43.42
CA PHE A 220 -18.18 14.73 43.09
C PHE A 220 -17.58 16.14 43.09
N HIS A 221 -16.47 16.31 43.78
CA HIS A 221 -15.63 17.50 43.63
C HIS A 221 -14.42 17.09 42.77
N PRO A 222 -14.12 17.80 41.67
CA PRO A 222 -15.01 18.74 40.95
C PRO A 222 -16.24 18.03 40.35
N ARG A 223 -17.27 18.82 39.98
CA ARG A 223 -18.51 18.33 39.37
C ARG A 223 -18.18 17.50 38.14
N PHE A 224 -18.84 16.36 38.00
CA PHE A 224 -18.56 15.42 36.93
C PHE A 224 -19.79 15.29 36.02
N PHE A 225 -19.63 15.78 34.78
CA PHE A 225 -20.64 15.71 33.75
C PHE A 225 -20.23 14.69 32.71
N ILE A 226 -21.16 13.83 32.31
CA ILE A 226 -21.02 13.03 31.10
C ILE A 226 -21.41 13.92 29.95
N THR A 227 -20.53 14.07 28.97
CA THR A 227 -20.78 14.93 27.81
C THR A 227 -20.60 14.13 26.54
N SER A 228 -21.48 14.33 25.57
CA SER A 228 -21.30 13.74 24.25
C SER A 228 -20.26 14.44 23.40
N LYS A 229 -19.57 15.44 23.95
CA LYS A 229 -18.42 16.09 23.31
C LYS A 229 -17.10 15.38 23.60
N GLU A 230 -17.09 14.44 24.53
CA GLU A 230 -15.92 13.63 24.87
C GLU A 230 -16.01 12.28 24.14
N CYS A 231 -14.85 11.76 23.77
CA CYS A 231 -14.67 10.46 23.15
C CYS A 231 -14.35 9.44 24.25
N TYR A 232 -15.28 8.53 24.54
CA TYR A 232 -15.12 7.54 25.61
C TYR A 232 -14.86 6.15 25.03
N GLU A 233 -14.04 5.36 25.73
CA GLU A 233 -13.82 3.95 25.39
C GLU A 233 -15.12 3.16 25.59
N ALA A 234 -15.43 2.22 24.71
CA ALA A 234 -16.68 1.44 24.77
C ALA A 234 -16.85 0.65 26.08
N THR A 235 -15.74 0.29 26.72
CA THR A 235 -15.71 -0.42 28.01
C THR A 235 -15.91 0.52 29.22
N SER A 236 -15.77 1.83 29.03
CA SER A 236 -15.85 2.82 30.12
C SER A 236 -17.28 2.94 30.68
N GLY A 237 -17.37 3.33 31.95
CA GLY A 237 -18.67 3.58 32.58
C GLY A 237 -19.41 4.75 31.96
N GLU A 238 -18.67 5.78 31.56
CA GLU A 238 -19.17 6.97 30.89
C GLU A 238 -19.88 6.62 29.60
N TYR A 239 -19.26 5.78 28.76
CA TYR A 239 -19.86 5.32 27.52
C TYR A 239 -21.16 4.54 27.76
N GLN A 240 -21.14 3.61 28.72
CA GLN A 240 -22.32 2.80 29.02
C GLN A 240 -23.48 3.65 29.59
N ILE A 241 -23.18 4.62 30.45
CA ILE A 241 -24.17 5.56 30.98
C ILE A 241 -24.71 6.47 29.85
N LEU A 242 -23.85 6.96 28.96
CA LEU A 242 -24.26 7.76 27.80
C LEU A 242 -25.20 6.97 26.88
N GLY A 243 -24.89 5.69 26.64
CA GLY A 243 -25.75 4.78 25.88
C GLY A 243 -27.12 4.61 26.52
N ARG A 244 -27.14 4.46 27.86
CA ARG A 244 -28.38 4.36 28.62
C ARG A 244 -29.20 5.65 28.60
N LEU A 245 -28.56 6.80 28.82
CA LEU A 245 -29.19 8.12 28.78
C LEU A 245 -29.91 8.37 27.46
N ARG A 246 -29.29 8.00 26.33
CA ARG A 246 -29.87 8.20 25.00
C ARG A 246 -30.87 7.13 24.58
N GLY A 247 -30.69 5.89 25.05
CA GLY A 247 -31.58 4.76 24.75
C GLY A 247 -32.93 4.76 25.48
N THR A 248 -33.19 5.71 26.39
CA THR A 248 -34.43 5.75 27.20
C THR A 248 -35.72 6.05 26.41
N GLY A 249 -35.64 6.37 25.10
CA GLY A 249 -36.82 6.65 24.25
C GLY A 249 -37.32 5.49 23.37
N ASN A 250 -36.42 4.60 22.93
CA ASN A 250 -36.72 3.38 22.17
C ASN A 250 -35.41 2.60 22.04
N ILE A 251 -35.40 1.34 22.45
CA ILE A 251 -34.23 0.43 22.46
C ILE A 251 -33.69 0.16 21.03
N SER A 252 -34.27 0.75 19.99
CA SER A 252 -33.89 0.56 18.59
C SER A 252 -32.86 1.55 18.04
N GLU A 253 -32.51 2.64 18.75
CA GLU A 253 -31.37 3.47 18.34
C GLU A 253 -30.09 2.89 18.92
N GLU A 254 -29.37 2.14 18.09
CA GLU A 254 -28.41 1.12 18.55
C GLU A 254 -27.21 1.66 19.34
N PHE A 255 -26.71 2.89 19.15
CA PHE A 255 -25.56 3.41 19.92
C PHE A 255 -25.56 4.94 20.06
N PRO A 256 -25.06 5.50 21.17
CA PRO A 256 -24.99 6.94 21.36
C PRO A 256 -23.96 7.59 20.43
N LYS A 257 -24.38 8.55 19.59
CA LYS A 257 -23.47 9.45 18.85
C LYS A 257 -22.61 10.30 19.81
N GLN A 258 -21.43 9.83 20.19
CA GLN A 258 -20.42 10.63 20.88
C GLN A 258 -19.65 11.53 19.90
N ALA A 259 -18.76 12.38 20.42
CA ALA A 259 -17.84 13.13 19.58
C ALA A 259 -16.93 12.18 18.83
N TYR A 260 -16.47 12.59 17.64
CA TYR A 260 -15.46 11.82 16.92
C TYR A 260 -14.26 11.57 17.83
N CYS A 261 -13.87 10.30 17.95
CA CYS A 261 -12.58 9.99 18.53
C CYS A 261 -11.52 10.36 17.51
N GLU A 262 -10.80 11.40 17.86
CA GLU A 262 -9.65 11.83 17.09
C GLU A 262 -8.57 10.74 17.12
N THR A 263 -7.86 10.62 15.99
CA THR A 263 -6.73 9.70 15.93
C THR A 263 -5.56 10.23 16.74
N LEU A 264 -4.67 9.33 17.15
CA LEU A 264 -3.43 9.72 17.82
C LEU A 264 -2.60 10.70 16.97
N VAL A 265 -2.68 10.64 15.64
CA VAL A 265 -2.02 11.61 14.76
C VAL A 265 -2.68 12.97 14.85
N GLY A 266 -3.98 13.05 14.59
CA GLY A 266 -4.76 14.27 14.66
C GLY A 266 -4.55 15.00 15.98
N THR A 267 -4.75 14.31 17.10
CA THR A 267 -4.65 14.91 18.44
C THR A 267 -3.23 15.38 18.77
N MET A 268 -2.21 14.57 18.47
CA MET A 268 -0.82 14.94 18.80
C MET A 268 -0.29 16.05 17.89
N MET A 269 -0.74 16.10 16.64
CA MET A 269 -0.41 17.17 15.70
C MET A 269 -1.11 18.47 16.09
N ALA A 270 -2.42 18.44 16.36
CA ALA A 270 -3.16 19.61 16.83
C ALA A 270 -2.57 20.18 18.12
N GLY A 271 -2.36 19.33 19.13
CA GLY A 271 -1.74 19.73 20.40
C GLY A 271 -0.28 20.17 20.29
N SER A 272 0.41 19.91 19.17
CA SER A 272 1.76 20.43 18.94
C SER A 272 1.80 21.90 18.55
N PHE A 273 0.72 22.39 17.95
CA PHE A 273 0.57 23.77 17.50
C PHE A 273 -0.25 24.63 18.46
N ASP A 274 -0.94 24.02 19.43
CA ASP A 274 -1.52 24.72 20.56
C ASP A 274 -0.40 25.29 21.45
N ASP A 275 -0.07 26.57 21.24
CA ASP A 275 0.84 27.30 22.12
C ASP A 275 0.11 27.67 23.42
N PRO A 276 0.51 27.11 24.58
CA PRO A 276 -0.13 27.42 25.85
C PRO A 276 0.04 28.90 26.24
N ALA A 277 0.98 29.63 25.64
CA ALA A 277 1.19 31.04 25.90
C ALA A 277 0.20 31.97 25.15
N THR A 278 -0.49 31.46 24.12
CA THR A 278 -1.41 32.27 23.30
C THR A 278 -2.77 31.58 23.13
N PRO A 279 -3.57 31.47 24.21
CA PRO A 279 -4.86 30.75 24.23
C PRO A 279 -5.91 31.31 23.26
N ASP A 280 -5.76 32.54 22.77
CA ASP A 280 -6.65 33.17 21.79
C ASP A 280 -6.23 32.93 20.33
N SER A 281 -5.12 32.24 20.08
CA SER A 281 -4.65 31.92 18.71
C SER A 281 -5.41 30.75 18.08
N LYS A 282 -6.74 30.84 18.04
CA LYS A 282 -7.62 29.90 17.31
C LYS A 282 -7.37 29.84 15.79
N THR A 283 -6.37 30.55 15.28
CA THR A 283 -6.08 30.66 13.85
C THR A 283 -5.43 29.39 13.27
N TRP A 284 -4.82 28.55 14.11
CA TRP A 284 -4.20 27.28 13.71
C TRP A 284 -4.84 26.03 14.31
N GLN A 285 -5.97 26.18 15.01
CA GLN A 285 -6.91 25.08 15.28
C GLN A 285 -7.61 24.72 13.96
N HIS A 286 -6.83 24.22 13.01
CA HIS A 286 -7.38 23.48 11.89
C HIS A 286 -7.98 22.18 12.44
N ASP A 287 -9.14 21.78 11.89
CA ASP A 287 -9.72 20.46 12.13
C ASP A 287 -8.62 19.42 12.12
N GLU A 288 -8.59 18.59 13.17
CA GLU A 288 -7.66 17.46 13.33
C GLU A 288 -7.72 16.56 12.07
N ASP A 289 -8.89 16.48 11.45
CA ASP A 289 -9.16 15.88 10.13
C ASP A 289 -8.15 16.28 9.05
N LYS A 290 -7.66 17.53 9.02
CA LYS A 290 -6.72 17.95 7.96
C LYS A 290 -5.37 17.25 8.07
N TRP A 291 -4.91 16.96 9.29
CA TRP A 291 -3.65 16.26 9.49
C TRP A 291 -3.78 14.81 9.10
N ASP A 292 -4.91 14.19 9.43
CA ASP A 292 -5.22 12.83 9.03
C ASP A 292 -5.38 12.73 7.52
N GLU A 293 -6.19 13.59 6.88
CA GLU A 293 -6.35 13.65 5.43
C GLU A 293 -5.01 13.90 4.71
N ALA A 294 -4.19 14.83 5.20
CA ALA A 294 -2.87 15.11 4.61
C ALA A 294 -1.93 13.91 4.73
N PHE A 295 -1.98 13.20 5.86
CA PHE A 295 -1.23 11.98 6.09
C PHE A 295 -1.70 10.85 5.18
N GLU A 296 -3.02 10.61 5.09
CA GLU A 296 -3.61 9.61 4.19
C GLU A 296 -3.25 9.90 2.74
N PHE A 297 -3.37 11.17 2.32
CA PHE A 297 -3.02 11.61 0.99
C PHE A 297 -1.54 11.38 0.68
N ALA A 298 -0.65 11.74 1.62
CA ALA A 298 0.78 11.51 1.47
C ALA A 298 1.08 10.01 1.32
N LEU A 299 0.46 9.13 2.12
CA LEU A 299 0.64 7.68 2.01
C LEU A 299 0.11 7.11 0.69
N ARG A 300 -1.10 7.51 0.26
CA ARG A 300 -1.67 7.04 -1.02
C ARG A 300 -0.85 7.51 -2.22
N LEU A 301 -0.46 8.78 -2.24
CA LEU A 301 0.39 9.31 -3.29
C LEU A 301 1.72 8.58 -3.30
N PHE A 302 2.36 8.44 -2.13
CA PHE A 302 3.59 7.70 -1.98
C PHE A 302 3.49 6.26 -2.51
N SER A 303 2.43 5.52 -2.14
CA SER A 303 2.14 4.17 -2.67
C SER A 303 1.98 4.15 -4.18
N ALA A 304 1.27 5.15 -4.72
CA ALA A 304 1.04 5.24 -6.15
C ALA A 304 2.34 5.51 -6.92
N LEU A 305 3.18 6.38 -6.39
CA LEU A 305 4.50 6.63 -6.95
C LEU A 305 5.39 5.37 -6.88
N ALA A 306 5.37 4.68 -5.73
CA ALA A 306 6.10 3.44 -5.53
C ALA A 306 5.71 2.37 -6.56
N GLY A 307 4.43 2.11 -6.72
CA GLY A 307 3.97 1.10 -7.65
C GLY A 307 4.15 1.48 -9.13
N LEU A 308 4.08 2.77 -9.48
CA LEU A 308 4.43 3.23 -10.82
C LEU A 308 5.90 2.91 -11.17
N VAL A 309 6.81 3.09 -10.22
CA VAL A 309 8.22 2.74 -10.40
C VAL A 309 8.40 1.24 -10.59
N ALA A 310 7.66 0.43 -9.82
CA ALA A 310 7.66 -1.01 -9.95
C ALA A 310 7.22 -1.46 -11.35
N ASP A 311 6.09 -0.95 -11.84
CA ASP A 311 5.55 -1.29 -13.15
C ASP A 311 6.51 -0.90 -14.29
N GLN A 312 7.19 0.25 -14.16
CA GLN A 312 8.17 0.72 -15.15
C GLN A 312 9.48 -0.08 -15.10
N SER A 313 9.80 -0.70 -13.96
CA SER A 313 11.05 -1.45 -13.79
C SER A 313 11.06 -2.78 -14.57
N GLU A 314 9.88 -3.34 -14.85
CA GLU A 314 9.71 -4.69 -15.42
C GLU A 314 9.95 -4.76 -16.95
N GLY A 315 10.17 -3.62 -17.60
CA GLY A 315 10.71 -3.55 -18.96
C GLY A 315 9.65 -3.51 -20.06
N THR A 316 9.68 -2.44 -20.84
CA THR A 316 8.77 -2.11 -21.95
C THR A 316 8.96 -2.91 -23.24
N ASN A 317 9.80 -3.95 -23.24
CA ASN A 317 10.13 -4.70 -24.46
C ASN A 317 9.11 -5.77 -24.87
N THR A 318 7.99 -5.92 -24.17
CA THR A 318 6.88 -6.75 -24.68
C THR A 318 5.66 -5.87 -24.91
N VAL A 319 5.10 -5.94 -26.12
CA VAL A 319 3.81 -5.33 -26.56
C VAL A 319 2.63 -5.73 -25.65
N MET A 320 2.88 -6.65 -24.72
CA MET A 320 2.01 -7.06 -23.62
C MET A 320 2.03 -6.12 -22.39
N SER A 321 2.88 -5.07 -22.37
CA SER A 321 2.91 -4.03 -21.32
C SER A 321 1.65 -3.17 -21.27
N MET A 322 0.77 -3.25 -22.29
CA MET A 322 -0.57 -2.66 -22.25
C MET A 322 -1.55 -3.41 -21.35
N VAL A 323 -1.29 -4.68 -21.00
CA VAL A 323 -2.08 -5.45 -20.01
C VAL A 323 -1.28 -5.48 -18.70
N GLY A 324 -0.94 -4.27 -18.24
CA GLY A 324 0.10 -3.97 -17.28
C GLY A 324 0.06 -4.85 -16.05
N PHE A 325 1.24 -5.30 -15.63
CA PHE A 325 1.41 -5.76 -14.26
C PHE A 325 0.82 -4.71 -13.33
N SER A 326 -0.09 -5.15 -12.46
CA SER A 326 -0.90 -4.28 -11.61
C SER A 326 -0.20 -3.92 -10.29
N PHE A 327 1.14 -3.75 -10.26
CA PHE A 327 1.82 -3.53 -8.97
C PHE A 327 1.37 -2.24 -8.30
N LEU A 328 1.20 -1.17 -9.08
CA LEU A 328 0.53 0.06 -8.65
C LEU A 328 -0.84 -0.20 -8.03
N LYS A 329 -1.62 -1.05 -8.67
CA LYS A 329 -2.98 -1.35 -8.25
C LYS A 329 -2.99 -2.16 -6.95
N ASP A 330 -2.17 -3.19 -6.84
CA ASP A 330 -2.01 -3.98 -5.62
C ASP A 330 -1.55 -3.12 -4.45
N MET A 331 -0.50 -2.31 -4.66
CA MET A 331 0.03 -1.40 -3.65
C MET A 331 -1.05 -0.45 -3.12
N THR A 332 -1.75 0.22 -4.04
CA THR A 332 -2.83 1.14 -3.65
C THR A 332 -3.98 0.44 -2.93
N ASP A 333 -4.29 -0.82 -3.27
CA ASP A 333 -5.31 -1.60 -2.54
C ASP A 333 -4.86 -1.96 -1.13
N VAL A 334 -3.58 -2.33 -0.93
CA VAL A 334 -3.06 -2.63 0.41
C VAL A 334 -3.02 -1.38 1.30
N PHE A 335 -2.67 -0.23 0.74
CA PHE A 335 -2.74 1.02 1.50
C PHE A 335 -4.16 1.47 1.78
N ASP A 336 -5.08 1.30 0.84
CA ASP A 336 -6.48 1.59 1.15
C ASP A 336 -7.06 0.60 2.18
N MET A 337 -6.63 -0.67 2.18
CA MET A 337 -6.93 -1.60 3.27
C MET A 337 -6.40 -1.05 4.59
N PHE A 338 -5.18 -0.52 4.61
CA PHE A 338 -4.64 0.14 5.79
C PHE A 338 -5.48 1.36 6.20
N MET A 339 -5.98 2.17 5.26
CA MET A 339 -6.86 3.31 5.59
C MET A 339 -8.20 2.86 6.19
N LEU A 340 -8.70 1.65 5.86
CA LEU A 340 -9.87 1.09 6.55
C LEU A 340 -9.60 0.82 8.03
N THR A 341 -8.34 0.79 8.48
CA THR A 341 -8.00 0.73 9.91
C THR A 341 -8.19 2.08 10.61
N PHE A 342 -8.09 3.20 9.89
CA PHE A 342 -8.30 4.57 10.40
C PHE A 342 -9.76 5.01 10.24
N ALA A 343 -10.43 4.60 9.16
CA ALA A 343 -11.82 4.97 8.92
C ALA A 343 -12.81 4.42 9.97
N ASP A 344 -12.37 3.46 10.79
CA ASP A 344 -13.16 2.79 11.81
C ASP A 344 -12.48 2.90 13.17
N VAL A 345 -12.12 4.10 13.64
CA VAL A 345 -11.58 4.29 15.00
C VAL A 345 -12.64 3.93 16.07
N GLU A 346 -13.05 2.66 16.17
CA GLU A 346 -14.12 2.13 17.02
C GLU A 346 -15.48 2.88 16.97
N GLN A 347 -15.60 3.88 16.09
CA GLN A 347 -16.66 4.89 16.05
C GLN A 347 -16.76 5.43 14.64
N MET A 348 -17.14 4.59 13.69
CA MET A 348 -17.43 5.15 12.38
C MET A 348 -18.52 6.21 12.47
N HIS A 349 -18.39 7.14 11.52
CA HIS A 349 -19.39 8.08 11.06
C HIS A 349 -20.80 7.77 11.59
N GLU A 350 -21.28 8.68 12.46
CA GLU A 350 -22.69 8.80 12.83
C GLU A 350 -23.23 7.83 13.88
N GLY A 351 -22.37 7.16 14.67
CA GLY A 351 -22.82 6.40 15.85
C GLY A 351 -23.42 5.04 15.52
N ARG A 352 -22.87 4.36 14.51
CA ARG A 352 -23.28 3.00 14.12
C ARG A 352 -22.66 1.93 15.04
N PRO A 353 -23.29 0.73 15.13
CA PRO A 353 -22.79 -0.37 15.94
C PRO A 353 -21.35 -0.76 15.66
N GLN A 354 -20.55 -0.93 16.71
CA GLN A 354 -19.32 -1.70 16.64
C GLN A 354 -19.70 -3.17 16.34
N LEU A 355 -19.29 -3.72 15.19
CA LEU A 355 -19.54 -5.12 14.84
C LEU A 355 -18.83 -6.11 15.78
N ALA A 356 -17.87 -5.64 16.56
CA ALA A 356 -16.92 -6.48 17.27
C ALA A 356 -17.47 -7.21 18.51
N ARG A 357 -18.71 -6.95 18.98
CA ARG A 357 -19.09 -7.48 20.32
C ARG A 357 -20.50 -8.00 20.55
N ASN A 358 -21.53 -7.49 19.87
CA ASN A 358 -22.90 -7.70 20.35
C ASN A 358 -23.79 -8.66 19.55
N HIS A 359 -23.31 -9.30 18.49
CA HIS A 359 -24.18 -10.17 17.69
C HIS A 359 -24.24 -11.64 18.12
N GLY A 360 -23.46 -12.07 19.11
CA GLY A 360 -23.51 -13.45 19.61
C GLY A 360 -23.24 -14.53 18.55
N ILE A 361 -22.66 -14.14 17.41
CA ILE A 361 -22.25 -15.05 16.34
C ILE A 361 -20.86 -15.58 16.72
N PRO A 362 -20.74 -16.89 17.06
CA PRO A 362 -19.45 -17.47 17.41
C PRO A 362 -18.47 -17.30 16.23
N GLY A 363 -17.33 -16.67 16.47
CA GLY A 363 -16.30 -16.40 15.45
C GLY A 363 -16.22 -14.96 14.94
N TYR A 364 -17.19 -14.10 15.27
CA TYR A 364 -17.16 -12.65 14.99
C TYR A 364 -16.66 -11.81 16.19
N GLU A 365 -16.08 -12.45 17.21
CA GLU A 365 -15.46 -11.79 18.37
C GLU A 365 -14.17 -11.04 18.03
N ARG A 366 -13.58 -11.31 16.85
CA ARG A 366 -12.45 -10.53 16.34
C ARG A 366 -12.97 -9.22 15.79
N SER A 367 -12.38 -8.13 16.26
CA SER A 367 -12.68 -6.79 15.76
C SER A 367 -12.51 -6.77 14.23
N TYR A 368 -13.35 -6.02 13.52
CA TYR A 368 -13.18 -5.82 12.07
C TYR A 368 -11.74 -5.41 11.73
N HIS A 369 -11.06 -4.68 12.63
CA HIS A 369 -9.63 -4.37 12.56
C HIS A 369 -8.75 -5.60 12.43
N ASP A 370 -8.94 -6.63 13.23
CA ASP A 370 -8.10 -7.83 13.17
C ASP A 370 -8.16 -8.48 11.79
N TRP A 371 -9.35 -8.46 11.18
CA TRP A 371 -9.55 -8.93 9.80
C TRP A 371 -8.86 -8.02 8.79
N VAL A 372 -9.06 -6.70 8.88
CA VAL A 372 -8.39 -5.73 8.01
C VAL A 372 -6.87 -5.87 8.12
N PHE A 373 -6.33 -5.94 9.34
CA PHE A 373 -4.90 -6.13 9.60
C PHE A 373 -4.38 -7.45 9.03
N ALA A 374 -5.09 -8.56 9.25
CA ALA A 374 -4.68 -9.85 8.72
C ALA A 374 -4.60 -9.83 7.18
N TRP A 375 -5.62 -9.29 6.51
CA TRP A 375 -5.66 -9.20 5.06
C TRP A 375 -4.66 -8.19 4.50
N MET A 376 -4.46 -7.05 5.16
CA MET A 376 -3.45 -6.06 4.81
C MET A 376 -2.03 -6.67 4.88
N TRP A 377 -1.71 -7.38 5.97
CA TRP A 377 -0.41 -8.04 6.13
C TRP A 377 -0.21 -9.14 5.09
N LEU A 378 -1.25 -9.93 4.82
CA LEU A 378 -1.20 -10.96 3.79
C LEU A 378 -0.97 -10.33 2.41
N GLY A 379 -1.73 -9.29 2.06
CA GLY A 379 -1.56 -8.53 0.83
C GLY A 379 -0.15 -7.96 0.68
N MET A 380 0.40 -7.35 1.74
CA MET A 380 1.78 -6.88 1.74
C MET A 380 2.78 -8.00 1.46
N ILE A 381 2.64 -9.15 2.12
CA ILE A 381 3.54 -10.30 1.88
C ILE A 381 3.49 -10.69 0.40
N PHE A 382 2.31 -10.76 -0.22
CA PHE A 382 2.20 -11.11 -1.64
C PHE A 382 2.79 -10.05 -2.57
N VAL A 383 2.59 -8.77 -2.29
CA VAL A 383 3.26 -7.69 -3.01
C VAL A 383 4.78 -7.82 -2.93
N PHE A 384 5.32 -8.12 -1.75
CA PHE A 384 6.75 -8.38 -1.56
C PHE A 384 7.22 -9.61 -2.36
N LEU A 385 6.48 -10.72 -2.31
CA LEU A 385 6.81 -11.93 -3.07
C LEU A 385 6.81 -11.67 -4.58
N ARG A 386 5.86 -10.86 -5.08
CA ARG A 386 5.82 -10.41 -6.49
C ARG A 386 7.02 -9.53 -6.82
N ALA A 387 7.40 -8.61 -5.94
CA ALA A 387 8.56 -7.78 -6.16
C ALA A 387 9.88 -8.56 -6.21
N LEU A 388 9.99 -9.63 -5.43
CA LEU A 388 11.14 -10.54 -5.51
C LEU A 388 11.24 -11.18 -6.90
N ALA A 389 10.11 -11.45 -7.56
CA ALA A 389 10.10 -11.98 -8.93
C ALA A 389 10.77 -11.03 -9.93
N VAL A 390 10.60 -9.72 -9.76
CA VAL A 390 11.26 -8.69 -10.59
C VAL A 390 12.79 -8.69 -10.39
N ILE A 391 13.26 -9.12 -9.21
CA ILE A 391 14.69 -9.26 -8.90
C ILE A 391 15.23 -10.61 -9.43
N GLY A 392 14.38 -11.44 -10.04
CA GLY A 392 14.71 -12.76 -10.58
C GLY A 392 14.49 -13.91 -9.59
N PHE A 393 13.86 -13.64 -8.43
CA PHE A 393 13.51 -14.68 -7.47
C PHE A 393 12.01 -14.99 -7.53
N THR A 394 11.65 -16.09 -8.18
CA THR A 394 10.26 -16.51 -8.44
C THR A 394 9.87 -17.74 -7.60
N PRO A 395 9.62 -17.59 -6.29
CA PRO A 395 9.46 -18.73 -5.37
C PRO A 395 8.30 -19.66 -5.75
N PHE A 396 7.19 -19.10 -6.22
CA PHE A 396 6.02 -19.89 -6.63
C PHE A 396 6.30 -20.66 -7.92
N VAL A 397 6.95 -20.05 -8.91
CA VAL A 397 7.30 -20.73 -10.16
C VAL A 397 8.20 -21.92 -9.87
N TYR A 398 9.21 -21.74 -9.00
CA TYR A 398 10.08 -22.82 -8.55
C TYR A 398 9.30 -23.95 -7.86
N LEU A 399 8.32 -23.62 -7.00
CA LEU A 399 7.46 -24.62 -6.36
C LEU A 399 6.65 -25.44 -7.39
N PHE A 400 6.13 -24.79 -8.43
CA PHE A 400 5.39 -25.48 -9.49
C PHE A 400 6.30 -26.30 -10.41
N GLU A 401 7.54 -25.87 -10.66
CA GLU A 401 8.56 -26.67 -11.34
C GLU A 401 8.90 -27.93 -10.53
N LEU A 402 9.09 -27.78 -9.21
CA LEU A 402 9.27 -28.92 -8.29
C LEU A 402 8.06 -29.87 -8.29
N ALA A 403 6.84 -29.33 -8.45
CA ALA A 403 5.63 -30.13 -8.61
C ALA A 403 5.48 -30.79 -10.00
N GLY A 404 6.45 -30.63 -10.90
CA GLY A 404 6.49 -31.27 -12.22
C GLY A 404 5.73 -30.51 -13.31
N SER A 405 5.52 -29.20 -13.16
CA SER A 405 4.97 -28.36 -14.23
C SER A 405 5.87 -28.39 -15.47
N ARG A 406 5.28 -28.57 -16.66
CA ARG A 406 5.98 -28.54 -17.95
C ARG A 406 5.95 -27.18 -18.64
N CYS A 407 5.28 -26.19 -18.04
CA CYS A 407 5.23 -24.84 -18.58
C CYS A 407 6.55 -24.13 -18.40
N SER A 408 6.88 -23.23 -19.32
CA SER A 408 8.06 -22.39 -19.13
C SER A 408 7.83 -21.48 -17.92
N PRO A 409 8.86 -21.20 -17.11
CA PRO A 409 8.75 -20.34 -15.94
C PRO A 409 8.11 -18.98 -16.25
N THR A 410 8.42 -18.42 -17.42
CA THR A 410 7.89 -17.14 -17.89
C THR A 410 6.40 -17.18 -18.28
N GLU A 411 5.92 -18.31 -18.82
CA GLU A 411 4.49 -18.52 -19.11
C GLU A 411 3.68 -18.73 -17.82
N LEU A 412 4.29 -19.33 -16.79
CA LEU A 412 3.63 -19.66 -15.54
C LEU A 412 3.59 -18.49 -14.53
N GLN A 413 4.57 -17.59 -14.61
CA GLN A 413 4.65 -16.44 -13.70
C GLN A 413 3.40 -15.56 -13.75
N LYS A 414 2.96 -15.13 -14.95
CA LYS A 414 1.81 -14.21 -15.07
C LYS A 414 0.50 -14.77 -14.48
N PRO A 415 0.11 -16.02 -14.78
CA PRO A 415 -1.08 -16.61 -14.17
C PRO A 415 -0.96 -16.77 -12.65
N ILE A 416 0.22 -17.10 -12.13
CA ILE A 416 0.44 -17.17 -10.68
C ILE A 416 0.28 -15.79 -10.05
N ASP A 417 0.88 -14.77 -10.63
CA ASP A 417 0.82 -13.40 -10.10
C ASP A 417 -0.63 -12.87 -10.11
N ALA A 418 -1.37 -13.09 -11.20
CA ALA A 418 -2.79 -12.74 -11.31
C ALA A 418 -3.66 -13.53 -10.30
N PHE A 419 -3.37 -14.82 -10.10
CA PHE A 419 -4.05 -15.62 -9.08
C PHE A 419 -3.81 -15.04 -7.67
N CYS A 420 -2.56 -14.76 -7.34
CA CYS A 420 -2.18 -14.25 -6.02
C CYS A 420 -2.76 -12.85 -5.77
N SER A 421 -2.68 -11.96 -6.75
CA SER A 421 -3.32 -10.63 -6.74
C SER A 421 -4.80 -10.73 -6.41
N MET A 422 -5.55 -11.48 -7.23
CA MET A 422 -6.99 -11.63 -7.09
C MET A 422 -7.39 -12.20 -5.73
N PHE A 423 -6.74 -13.28 -5.28
CA PHE A 423 -7.13 -14.01 -4.06
C PHE A 423 -6.69 -13.34 -2.76
N PHE A 424 -5.53 -12.69 -2.74
CA PHE A 424 -4.95 -12.17 -1.50
C PHE A 424 -5.06 -10.66 -1.36
N ILE A 425 -5.45 -9.95 -2.43
CA ILE A 425 -5.55 -8.49 -2.43
C ILE A 425 -6.94 -8.05 -2.86
N GLU A 426 -7.34 -8.34 -4.10
CA GLU A 426 -8.57 -7.76 -4.66
C GLU A 426 -9.86 -8.30 -4.02
N LEU A 427 -10.00 -9.62 -3.92
CA LEU A 427 -11.18 -10.25 -3.30
C LEU A 427 -11.30 -9.90 -1.80
N PRO A 428 -10.22 -10.01 -1.00
CA PRO A 428 -10.27 -9.59 0.40
C PRO A 428 -10.66 -8.12 0.56
N PHE A 429 -10.06 -7.22 -0.22
CA PHE A 429 -10.35 -5.81 -0.11
C PHE A 429 -11.77 -5.45 -0.53
N LEU A 430 -12.27 -6.05 -1.63
CA LEU A 430 -13.66 -5.90 -2.04
C LEU A 430 -14.62 -6.41 -0.96
N SER A 431 -14.27 -7.53 -0.31
CA SER A 431 -15.06 -8.12 0.79
C SER A 431 -15.08 -7.22 2.02
N LEU A 432 -13.91 -6.71 2.44
CA LEU A 432 -13.78 -5.77 3.55
C LEU A 432 -14.59 -4.49 3.29
N ARG A 433 -14.49 -3.93 2.09
CA ARG A 433 -15.29 -2.76 1.70
C ARG A 433 -16.78 -3.04 1.65
N TYR A 434 -17.18 -4.21 1.18
CA TYR A 434 -18.60 -4.60 1.20
C TYR A 434 -19.12 -4.68 2.63
N ILE A 435 -18.35 -5.27 3.55
CA ILE A 435 -18.68 -5.31 4.99
C ILE A 435 -18.75 -3.87 5.54
N ALA A 436 -17.76 -3.04 5.23
CA ALA A 436 -17.69 -1.62 5.64
C ALA A 436 -18.85 -0.77 5.10
N TRP A 437 -19.33 -1.07 3.91
CA TRP A 437 -20.52 -0.41 3.40
C TRP A 437 -21.78 -0.94 4.06
N ARG A 438 -21.93 -2.27 4.12
CA ARG A 438 -23.16 -2.95 4.51
C ARG A 438 -23.52 -2.73 5.97
N HIS A 439 -22.57 -2.94 6.86
CA HIS A 439 -22.79 -2.87 8.31
C HIS A 439 -22.57 -1.47 8.86
N TYR A 440 -21.88 -0.67 8.07
CA TYR A 440 -21.04 0.36 8.62
C TYR A 440 -21.25 1.70 7.88
N GLY A 441 -21.93 1.68 6.74
CA GLY A 441 -22.34 2.88 6.03
C GLY A 441 -21.21 3.63 5.35
N VAL A 442 -19.99 3.09 5.38
CA VAL A 442 -18.86 3.68 4.66
C VAL A 442 -19.22 3.71 3.18
N PRO A 443 -19.20 4.88 2.53
CA PRO A 443 -19.61 4.99 1.13
C PRO A 443 -18.72 4.11 0.25
N VAL A 444 -19.36 3.42 -0.71
CA VAL A 444 -18.64 2.61 -1.70
C VAL A 444 -17.80 3.54 -2.57
N SER A 445 -16.51 3.63 -2.27
CA SER A 445 -15.59 4.48 -3.02
C SER A 445 -15.33 3.92 -4.43
N VAL A 446 -14.94 4.79 -5.37
CA VAL A 446 -14.55 4.46 -6.75
C VAL A 446 -13.54 3.31 -6.83
N MET A 447 -12.75 3.12 -5.78
CA MET A 447 -11.78 2.02 -5.68
C MET A 447 -12.46 0.63 -5.66
N ALA A 448 -13.70 0.49 -5.16
CA ALA A 448 -14.42 -0.79 -5.25
C ALA A 448 -14.67 -1.20 -6.72
N VAL A 449 -14.96 -0.22 -7.60
CA VAL A 449 -15.11 -0.46 -9.04
C VAL A 449 -13.77 -0.88 -9.65
N LYS A 450 -12.66 -0.26 -9.22
CA LYS A 450 -11.31 -0.66 -9.60
C LYS A 450 -11.03 -2.13 -9.23
N ASN A 451 -11.43 -2.61 -8.05
CA ASN A 451 -11.22 -4.02 -7.68
C ASN A 451 -12.08 -4.97 -8.51
N VAL A 452 -13.34 -4.63 -8.80
CA VAL A 452 -14.19 -5.45 -9.68
C VAL A 452 -13.59 -5.58 -11.09
N LEU A 453 -13.12 -4.47 -11.65
CA LEU A 453 -12.42 -4.48 -12.94
C LEU A 453 -11.10 -5.25 -12.86
N GLY A 454 -10.42 -5.17 -11.73
CA GLY A 454 -9.20 -5.93 -11.46
C GLY A 454 -9.43 -7.43 -11.45
N ILE A 455 -10.46 -7.89 -10.73
CA ILE A 455 -10.83 -9.31 -10.66
C ILE A 455 -11.16 -9.81 -12.06
N TYR A 456 -11.87 -9.00 -12.86
CA TYR A 456 -12.17 -9.34 -14.25
C TYR A 456 -10.90 -9.48 -15.10
N GLU A 457 -9.93 -8.57 -14.96
CA GLU A 457 -8.64 -8.64 -15.64
C GLU A 457 -7.82 -9.87 -15.23
N ASP A 458 -7.76 -10.17 -13.93
CA ASP A 458 -7.05 -11.33 -13.39
C ASP A 458 -7.70 -12.64 -13.85
N LEU A 459 -9.04 -12.75 -13.82
CA LEU A 459 -9.78 -13.89 -14.37
C LEU A 459 -9.55 -14.08 -15.88
N TYR A 460 -9.37 -12.99 -16.61
CA TYR A 460 -9.03 -13.02 -18.04
C TYR A 460 -7.58 -13.49 -18.27
N ILE A 461 -6.61 -13.03 -17.47
CA ILE A 461 -5.21 -13.49 -17.52
C ILE A 461 -5.11 -14.98 -17.18
N LEU A 462 -5.89 -15.45 -16.20
CA LEU A 462 -6.02 -16.86 -15.83
C LEU A 462 -6.64 -17.73 -16.93
N GLY A 463 -7.33 -17.12 -17.90
CA GLY A 463 -8.01 -17.82 -18.98
C GLY A 463 -9.35 -18.46 -18.56
N ILE A 464 -9.91 -18.03 -17.43
CA ILE A 464 -11.22 -18.46 -16.92
C ILE A 464 -12.33 -17.79 -17.74
N ILE A 465 -12.24 -16.47 -17.91
CA ILE A 465 -13.17 -15.70 -18.73
C ILE A 465 -12.65 -15.61 -20.16
N ARG A 466 -13.51 -15.92 -21.14
CA ARG A 466 -13.23 -15.62 -22.55
C ARG A 466 -13.50 -14.13 -22.75
N GLY A 467 -12.44 -13.36 -22.99
CA GLY A 467 -12.60 -11.97 -23.43
C GLY A 467 -13.40 -11.88 -24.74
N PHE A 468 -13.81 -10.68 -25.12
CA PHE A 468 -14.56 -10.47 -26.35
C PHE A 468 -13.74 -10.93 -27.59
N GLY A 469 -14.30 -11.89 -28.35
CA GLY A 469 -13.72 -12.42 -29.61
C GLY A 469 -13.11 -13.83 -29.52
N ASN A 470 -12.77 -14.40 -30.68
CA ASN A 470 -12.09 -15.70 -30.81
C ASN A 470 -10.60 -15.57 -30.46
N GLN A 471 -10.29 -15.47 -29.17
CA GLN A 471 -8.90 -15.38 -28.72
C GLN A 471 -8.30 -16.75 -28.43
N LYS A 472 -6.98 -16.89 -28.69
CA LYS A 472 -6.20 -18.08 -28.34
C LYS A 472 -6.29 -18.37 -26.83
N PRO A 473 -6.26 -19.64 -26.39
CA PRO A 473 -6.22 -19.99 -24.97
C PRO A 473 -5.01 -19.32 -24.30
N ARG A 474 -5.20 -18.85 -23.05
CA ARG A 474 -4.19 -18.16 -22.25
C ARG A 474 -4.08 -18.79 -20.86
N GLY A 475 -3.04 -18.39 -20.13
CA GLY A 475 -2.84 -18.71 -18.72
C GLY A 475 -2.77 -20.21 -18.42
N LEU A 476 -3.37 -20.62 -17.31
CA LEU A 476 -3.36 -22.01 -16.85
C LEU A 476 -3.98 -22.98 -17.87
N ARG A 477 -4.95 -22.50 -18.66
CA ARG A 477 -5.56 -23.29 -19.72
C ARG A 477 -4.58 -23.64 -20.84
N LEU A 478 -3.64 -22.74 -21.16
CA LEU A 478 -2.56 -23.02 -22.11
C LEU A 478 -1.67 -24.17 -21.60
N CYS A 479 -1.36 -24.14 -20.31
CA CYS A 479 -0.60 -25.19 -19.63
C CYS A 479 -1.31 -26.56 -19.69
N CYS A 480 -2.62 -26.58 -19.50
CA CYS A 480 -3.41 -27.81 -19.61
C CYS A 480 -3.44 -28.35 -21.05
N LEU A 481 -3.68 -27.49 -22.05
CA LEU A 481 -3.83 -27.93 -23.45
C LEU A 481 -2.53 -28.50 -24.06
N ARG A 482 -1.37 -27.99 -23.61
CA ARG A 482 -0.08 -28.51 -24.09
C ARG A 482 0.18 -29.95 -23.63
N ARG A 483 -0.35 -30.33 -22.47
CA ARG A 483 -0.29 -31.71 -21.97
C ARG A 483 -0.97 -32.66 -22.95
N ASP A 484 -2.13 -32.30 -23.45
CA ASP A 484 -2.90 -33.15 -24.36
C ASP A 484 -2.27 -33.22 -25.76
N GLY A 485 -1.71 -32.10 -26.24
CA GLY A 485 -1.02 -32.05 -27.53
C GLY A 485 0.29 -32.83 -27.56
N ASP A 486 1.10 -32.80 -26.50
CA ASP A 486 2.33 -33.59 -26.41
C ASP A 486 2.06 -35.08 -26.20
N VAL A 487 0.96 -35.43 -25.52
CA VAL A 487 0.51 -36.84 -25.39
C VAL A 487 0.06 -37.35 -26.76
N SER A 488 -0.80 -36.61 -27.46
CA SER A 488 -1.27 -36.98 -28.79
C SER A 488 -0.12 -37.12 -29.79
N LYS A 489 0.86 -36.20 -29.79
CA LYS A 489 2.05 -36.32 -30.65
C LYS A 489 2.92 -37.52 -30.28
N ARG A 490 3.10 -37.82 -28.98
CA ARG A 490 3.85 -39.01 -28.57
C ARG A 490 3.14 -40.31 -28.96
N GLU A 491 1.81 -40.34 -28.87
CA GLU A 491 1.02 -41.49 -29.33
C GLU A 491 1.10 -41.67 -30.85
N GLU A 492 1.04 -40.59 -31.63
CA GLU A 492 1.28 -40.62 -33.09
C GLU A 492 2.69 -41.12 -33.42
N THR A 493 3.72 -40.58 -32.76
CA THR A 493 5.11 -40.99 -33.02
C THR A 493 5.38 -42.44 -32.59
N ALA A 494 4.72 -42.91 -31.51
CA ALA A 494 4.83 -44.28 -31.05
C ALA A 494 4.10 -45.25 -32.00
N ALA A 495 2.93 -44.87 -32.51
CA ALA A 495 2.20 -45.64 -33.52
C ALA A 495 3.00 -45.77 -34.83
N GLU A 496 3.58 -44.67 -35.33
CA GLU A 496 4.45 -44.69 -36.52
C GLU A 496 5.70 -45.57 -36.33
N SER A 497 6.28 -45.61 -35.11
CA SER A 497 7.44 -46.46 -34.83
C SER A 497 7.12 -47.96 -34.77
N MET A 498 5.88 -48.33 -34.39
CA MET A 498 5.43 -49.72 -34.40
C MET A 498 5.06 -50.21 -35.81
N GLU A 499 4.60 -49.32 -36.69
CA GLU A 499 4.30 -49.68 -38.08
C GLU A 499 5.58 -49.91 -38.93
N GLY A 500 6.71 -49.31 -38.52
CA GLY A 500 8.00 -49.46 -39.19
C GLY A 500 8.80 -50.74 -38.87
N THR A 501 8.36 -51.57 -37.92
CA THR A 501 9.08 -52.80 -37.52
C THR A 501 8.50 -54.10 -38.08
N GLY A 502 7.48 -54.03 -38.94
CA GLY A 502 6.78 -55.19 -39.50
C GLY A 502 7.25 -55.71 -40.86
N ALA A 503 8.35 -55.21 -41.44
CA ALA A 503 8.77 -55.60 -42.80
C ALA A 503 10.29 -55.88 -42.93
N VAL A 504 10.81 -56.80 -42.13
CA VAL A 504 12.06 -57.52 -42.45
C VAL A 504 11.86 -59.00 -42.10
N ASP A 505 11.12 -59.72 -42.94
CA ASP A 505 11.23 -61.17 -43.05
C ASP A 505 11.51 -61.50 -44.52
N GLY A 506 12.80 -61.52 -44.82
CA GLY A 506 13.39 -61.94 -46.08
C GLY A 506 14.70 -62.67 -45.80
N ILE A 507 14.66 -63.66 -44.90
CA ILE A 507 15.76 -64.59 -44.70
C ILE A 507 15.64 -65.67 -45.78
N LEU A 508 16.42 -65.48 -46.85
CA LEU A 508 16.80 -66.54 -47.77
C LEU A 508 17.69 -67.53 -47.00
N VAL A 509 17.19 -68.76 -46.85
CA VAL A 509 17.96 -69.93 -46.44
C VAL A 509 18.73 -70.41 -47.69
N GLU A 510 20.05 -70.22 -47.70
CA GLU A 510 20.95 -70.98 -48.56
C GLU A 510 21.32 -72.29 -47.85
N GLU A 511 21.18 -73.40 -48.57
CA GLU A 511 21.61 -74.74 -48.16
C GLU A 511 23.14 -74.83 -48.03
N GLY A 512 23.59 -75.48 -46.96
CA GLY A 512 24.97 -75.88 -46.69
C GLY A 512 25.05 -76.73 -45.43
#